data_AF-A0A7S4NEN1-F1
#
_entry.id   AF-A0A7S4NEN1-F1
#
_cell.length_a   1.000
_cell.length_b   1.000
_cell.length_c   1.000
_cell.angle_alpha   90.00
_cell.angle_beta   90.00
_cell.angle_gamma   90.00
#
_symmetry.space_group_name_H-M   'P 1'
#
loop_
_entity.id
_entity.type
_entity.pdbx_description
1 polymer ?
#
loop_
_entity_poly.entity_id
_entity_poly.type
_entity_poly.pdbx_seq_one_letter_code
_entity_poly.pdbx_strand_id
1 'polypeptide(L)'
;GPSGSGKSSLVSLAERFYDPDTGCIEFNGVDLKAISVKWLRSQISLVSQEPVLFARSIRENISYGRQGATQREIEQAARQANCHDFIMNFPQGYDTNVGEQGSQVSGGQKQRIAVARAIISRPKILLLGG
;
A
#
# COMPACT_ATOMS: atom_id res chain seq x y z
N GLY A 1 0.99 20.36 -4.27
CA GLY A 1 1.19 21.52 -3.39
C GLY A 1 2.58 21.48 -2.79
N PRO A 2 3.17 22.63 -2.40
CA PRO A 2 4.51 22.72 -1.82
C PRO A 2 4.64 21.89 -0.53
N SER A 3 5.87 21.64 -0.09
CA SER A 3 6.09 21.01 1.23
C SER A 3 5.41 21.85 2.32
N GLY A 4 4.81 21.19 3.31
CA GLY A 4 4.05 21.87 4.38
C GLY A 4 2.63 22.30 4.01
N SER A 5 2.15 22.06 2.79
CA SER A 5 0.78 22.44 2.37
C SER A 5 -0.36 21.61 2.99
N GLY A 6 -0.11 20.83 4.05
CA GLY A 6 -1.13 20.04 4.74
C GLY A 6 -1.53 18.70 4.09
N LYS A 7 -0.86 18.25 3.03
CA LYS A 7 -1.19 16.97 2.34
C LYS A 7 -1.19 15.77 3.30
N SER A 8 -0.15 15.65 4.12
CA SER A 8 -0.01 14.57 5.09
C SER A 8 -1.05 14.68 6.21
N SER A 9 -1.41 15.91 6.61
CA SER A 9 -2.47 16.15 7.59
C SER A 9 -3.83 15.67 7.06
N LEU A 10 -4.13 15.91 5.78
CA LEU A 10 -5.36 15.41 5.14
C LEU A 10 -5.41 13.87 5.11
N VAL A 11 -4.30 13.21 4.80
CA VAL A 11 -4.22 11.73 4.84
C VAL A 11 -4.49 11.23 6.26
N SER A 12 -3.85 11.83 7.27
CA SER A 12 -4.05 11.45 8.67
C SER A 12 -5.49 11.63 9.16
N LEU A 13 -6.19 12.68 8.69
CA LEU A 13 -7.61 12.89 8.99
C LEU A 13 -8.48 11.83 8.28
N ALA A 14 -8.21 11.52 7.01
CA ALA A 14 -8.95 10.52 6.26
C ALA A 14 -8.81 9.09 6.85
N GLU A 15 -7.64 8.76 7.40
CA GLU A 15 -7.39 7.49 8.11
C GLU A 15 -7.86 7.49 9.58
N ARG A 16 -8.51 8.57 10.02
CA ARG A 16 -8.92 8.84 11.40
C ARG A 16 -7.79 8.59 12.42
N PHE A 17 -6.58 9.07 12.11
CA PHE A 17 -5.56 9.27 13.15
C PHE A 17 -5.88 10.49 14.01
N TYR A 18 -6.60 11.46 13.43
CA TYR A 18 -7.17 12.62 14.10
C TYR A 18 -8.61 12.82 13.60
N ASP A 19 -9.45 13.45 14.41
CA ASP A 19 -10.75 13.97 13.97
C ASP A 19 -10.59 15.48 13.64
N PRO A 20 -11.38 16.03 12.69
CA PRO A 20 -11.31 17.45 12.39
C PRO A 20 -11.87 18.29 13.56
N ASP A 21 -11.23 19.42 13.84
CA ASP A 21 -11.68 20.38 14.86
C ASP A 21 -13.04 21.01 14.50
N THR A 22 -13.25 21.26 13.20
CA THR A 22 -14.50 21.79 12.65
C THR A 22 -14.88 21.08 11.36
N GLY A 23 -16.19 20.97 11.08
CA GLY A 23 -16.71 20.25 9.92
C GLY A 23 -16.79 18.74 10.13
N CYS A 24 -17.00 18.01 9.03
CA CYS A 24 -17.06 16.55 9.01
C CYS A 24 -16.36 16.00 7.77
N ILE A 25 -15.99 14.72 7.83
CA ILE A 25 -15.49 13.96 6.68
C ILE A 25 -16.44 12.79 6.52
N GLU A 26 -16.92 12.56 5.30
CA GLU A 26 -17.88 11.52 5.00
C GLU A 26 -17.31 10.49 4.03
N PHE A 27 -17.64 9.23 4.26
CA PHE A 27 -17.43 8.15 3.31
C PHE A 27 -18.79 7.66 2.82
N ASN A 28 -19.10 7.91 1.54
CA ASN A 28 -20.41 7.63 0.94
C ASN A 28 -21.59 8.25 1.72
N GLY A 29 -21.45 9.50 2.17
CA GLY A 29 -22.50 10.21 2.91
C GLY A 29 -22.64 9.82 4.38
N VAL A 30 -21.74 8.98 4.91
CA VAL A 30 -21.70 8.61 6.33
C VAL A 30 -20.49 9.25 6.98
N ASP A 31 -20.70 10.02 8.06
CA ASP A 31 -19.62 10.61 8.84
C ASP A 31 -18.62 9.53 9.29
N LEU A 32 -17.34 9.75 9.03
CA LEU A 32 -16.25 8.87 9.45
C LEU A 32 -16.27 8.58 10.95
N LYS A 33 -16.77 9.51 11.79
CA LYS A 33 -16.94 9.33 13.25
C LYS A 33 -17.90 8.20 13.61
N ALA A 34 -18.91 7.95 12.78
CA ALA A 34 -19.89 6.88 12.95
C ALA A 34 -19.40 5.51 12.42
N ILE A 35 -18.27 5.48 11.70
CA ILE A 35 -17.72 4.28 11.10
C ILE A 35 -16.65 3.67 12.02
N SER A 36 -16.64 2.34 12.13
CA SER A 36 -15.55 1.62 12.80
C SER A 36 -14.21 1.94 12.14
N VAL A 37 -13.26 2.47 12.93
CA VAL A 37 -11.90 2.79 12.47
C VAL A 37 -11.22 1.56 11.84
N LYS A 38 -11.44 0.37 12.41
CA LYS A 38 -10.89 -0.88 11.87
C LYS A 38 -11.45 -1.18 10.48
N TRP A 39 -12.77 -1.02 10.29
CA TRP A 39 -13.39 -1.22 8.99
C TRP A 39 -12.91 -0.17 7.99
N LEU A 40 -12.93 1.12 8.35
CA LEU A 40 -12.47 2.21 7.49
C LEU A 40 -11.04 1.97 6.98
N ARG A 41 -10.11 1.66 7.88
CA ARG A 41 -8.72 1.38 7.53
C ARG A 41 -8.55 0.11 6.69
N SER A 42 -9.48 -0.85 6.75
CA SER A 42 -9.48 -2.00 5.84
C SER A 42 -9.91 -1.64 4.41
N GLN A 43 -10.64 -0.53 4.24
CA GLN A 43 -11.06 -0.04 2.92
C GLN A 43 -10.01 0.86 2.26
N ILE A 44 -8.98 1.26 2.99
CA ILE A 44 -7.92 2.17 2.54
C ILE A 44 -6.62 1.38 2.44
N SER A 45 -5.81 1.66 1.42
CA SER A 45 -4.41 1.26 1.42
C SER A 45 -3.53 2.44 1.06
N LEU A 46 -2.48 2.63 1.84
CA LEU A 46 -1.52 3.71 1.69
C LEU A 46 -0.21 3.16 1.13
N VAL A 47 0.30 3.80 0.09
CA VAL A 47 1.67 3.58 -0.42
C VAL A 47 2.47 4.84 -0.11
N SER A 48 3.45 4.75 0.78
CA SER A 48 4.30 5.90 1.12
C SER A 48 5.25 6.27 -0.03
N GLN A 49 5.73 7.52 -0.01
CA GLN A 49 6.72 8.04 -0.96
C GLN A 49 8.02 7.22 -0.91
N GLU A 50 8.48 6.88 0.31
CA GLU A 50 9.53 5.91 0.57
C GLU A 50 8.92 4.64 1.16
N PRO A 51 8.51 3.67 0.33
CA PRO A 51 7.94 2.43 0.82
C PRO A 51 9.00 1.59 1.52
N VAL A 52 8.61 0.88 2.58
CA VAL A 52 9.48 -0.08 3.26
C VAL A 52 9.02 -1.50 2.92
N LEU A 53 9.99 -2.34 2.54
CA LEU A 53 9.79 -3.77 2.35
C LEU A 53 10.32 -4.53 3.56
N PHE A 54 9.66 -5.62 3.91
CA PHE A 54 10.15 -6.55 4.92
C PHE A 54 11.32 -7.34 4.34
N ALA A 55 12.27 -7.73 5.20
CA ALA A 55 13.41 -8.58 4.85
C ALA A 55 12.97 -10.02 4.57
N ARG A 56 12.22 -10.20 3.47
CA ARG A 56 11.49 -11.40 3.07
C ARG A 56 11.45 -11.48 1.54
N SER A 57 10.88 -12.55 1.00
CA SER A 57 10.67 -12.67 -0.45
C SER A 57 9.77 -11.57 -1.01
N ILE A 58 9.85 -11.31 -2.32
CA ILE A 58 8.92 -10.43 -3.02
C ILE A 58 7.48 -10.95 -2.87
N ARG A 59 7.29 -12.27 -2.98
CA ARG A 59 6.00 -12.96 -2.75
C ARG A 59 5.40 -12.58 -1.41
N GLU A 60 6.17 -12.73 -0.33
CA GLU A 60 5.72 -12.43 1.02
C GLU A 60 5.39 -10.95 1.18
N ASN A 61 6.24 -10.07 0.63
CA ASN A 61 6.03 -8.63 0.65
C ASN A 61 4.71 -8.23 -0.02
N ILE A 62 4.34 -8.83 -1.15
CA ILE A 62 3.05 -8.56 -1.81
C ILE A 62 1.92 -9.16 -0.97
N SER A 63 2.03 -10.44 -0.58
CA SER A 63 1.00 -11.17 0.16
C SER A 63 0.62 -10.53 1.51
N TYR A 64 1.49 -9.70 2.07
CA TYR A 64 1.21 -8.96 3.30
C TYR A 64 -0.03 -8.06 3.20
N GLY A 65 -0.39 -7.60 2.00
CA GLY A 65 -1.63 -6.86 1.77
C GLY A 65 -2.91 -7.69 1.97
N ARG A 66 -2.82 -9.02 1.84
CA ARG A 66 -3.95 -9.93 2.08
C ARG A 66 -3.48 -11.33 2.44
N GLN A 67 -3.66 -11.69 3.71
CA GLN A 67 -3.35 -13.04 4.20
C GLN A 67 -4.12 -14.11 3.40
N GLY A 68 -3.44 -15.23 3.11
CA GLY A 68 -4.02 -16.34 2.35
C GLY A 68 -4.15 -16.08 0.85
N ALA A 69 -3.55 -15.02 0.31
CA ALA A 69 -3.57 -14.79 -1.13
C ALA A 69 -2.87 -15.92 -1.90
N THR A 70 -3.54 -16.41 -2.94
CA THR A 70 -2.97 -17.44 -3.81
C THR A 70 -1.84 -16.86 -4.66
N GLN A 71 -0.95 -17.73 -5.15
CA GLN A 71 0.12 -17.30 -6.06
C GLN A 71 -0.43 -16.56 -7.28
N ARG A 72 -1.55 -17.01 -7.85
CA ARG A 72 -2.20 -16.35 -8.99
C ARG A 72 -2.64 -14.92 -8.66
N GLU A 73 -3.17 -14.67 -7.47
CA GLU A 73 -3.60 -13.33 -7.07
C GLU A 73 -2.41 -12.40 -6.80
N ILE A 74 -1.33 -12.92 -6.22
CA ILE A 74 -0.05 -12.18 -6.06
C ILE A 74 0.48 -11.75 -7.42
N GLU A 75 0.47 -12.69 -8.36
CA GLU A 75 0.89 -12.48 -9.74
C GLU A 75 0.02 -11.48 -10.51
N GLN A 76 -1.31 -11.51 -10.30
CA GLN A 76 -2.22 -10.53 -10.89
C GLN A 76 -1.97 -9.13 -10.32
N ALA A 77 -1.83 -9.00 -8.99
CA ALA A 77 -1.51 -7.72 -8.36
C ALA A 77 -0.16 -7.17 -8.84
N ALA A 78 0.84 -8.05 -9.02
CA ALA A 78 2.13 -7.68 -9.56
C ALA A 78 2.06 -7.18 -11.02
N ARG A 79 1.22 -7.78 -11.86
CA ARG A 79 1.00 -7.30 -13.24
C ARG A 79 0.32 -5.93 -13.24
N GLN A 80 -0.70 -5.74 -12.40
CA GLN A 80 -1.38 -4.44 -12.27
C GLN A 80 -0.45 -3.33 -11.76
N ALA A 81 0.51 -3.67 -10.89
CA ALA A 81 1.54 -2.75 -10.40
C ALA A 81 2.74 -2.60 -11.34
N ASN A 82 2.73 -3.24 -12.51
CA ASN A 82 3.84 -3.26 -13.46
C ASN A 82 5.17 -3.74 -12.84
N CYS A 83 5.11 -4.77 -11.99
CA CYS A 83 6.28 -5.40 -11.39
C CYS A 83 6.53 -6.85 -11.79
N HIS A 84 5.55 -7.55 -12.36
CA HIS A 84 5.71 -8.95 -12.75
C HIS A 84 6.97 -9.21 -13.60
N ASP A 85 7.15 -8.45 -14.67
CA ASP A 85 8.21 -8.73 -15.65
C ASP A 85 9.61 -8.59 -15.04
N PHE A 86 9.86 -7.56 -14.23
CA PHE A 86 11.17 -7.44 -13.57
C PHE A 86 11.32 -8.46 -12.45
N ILE A 87 10.24 -8.87 -11.78
CA ILE A 87 10.30 -9.92 -10.76
C ILE A 87 10.79 -11.21 -11.42
N MET A 88 10.25 -11.56 -12.58
CA MET A 88 10.64 -12.75 -13.34
C MET A 88 12.08 -12.71 -13.86
N ASN A 89 12.70 -11.53 -13.94
CA ASN A 89 14.11 -11.39 -14.32
C ASN A 89 15.08 -11.67 -13.17
N PHE A 90 14.61 -11.75 -11.91
CA PHE A 90 15.47 -12.22 -10.83
C PHE A 90 15.66 -13.74 -10.92
N PRO A 91 16.84 -14.29 -10.54
CA PRO A 91 17.11 -15.73 -10.58
C PRO A 91 16.12 -16.59 -9.79
N GLN A 92 15.52 -16.04 -8.73
CA GLN A 92 14.54 -16.73 -7.88
C GLN A 92 13.10 -16.21 -8.08
N GLY A 93 12.89 -15.31 -9.05
CA GLY A 93 11.56 -14.76 -9.34
C GLY A 93 10.90 -14.13 -8.11
N TYR A 94 9.68 -14.59 -7.82
CA TYR A 94 8.91 -14.15 -6.65
C TYR A 94 9.54 -14.54 -5.31
N ASP A 95 10.40 -15.56 -5.29
CA ASP A 95 11.05 -16.05 -4.06
C ASP A 95 12.36 -15.30 -3.76
N THR A 96 12.76 -14.35 -4.62
CA THR A 96 13.89 -13.46 -4.36
C THR A 96 13.68 -12.68 -3.08
N ASN A 97 14.62 -12.80 -2.14
CA ASN A 97 14.65 -12.00 -0.92
C ASN A 97 15.10 -10.57 -1.23
N VAL A 98 14.34 -9.58 -0.77
CA VAL A 98 14.64 -8.17 -1.03
C VAL A 98 15.67 -7.56 -0.06
N GLY A 99 16.12 -8.33 0.94
CA GLY A 99 17.06 -7.87 1.96
C GLY A 99 16.44 -6.89 2.95
N GLU A 100 17.23 -6.42 3.91
CA GLU A 100 16.77 -5.47 4.91
C GLU A 100 16.26 -4.19 4.25
N GLN A 101 15.04 -3.80 4.62
CA GLN A 101 14.32 -2.65 4.08
C GLN A 101 14.25 -2.61 2.53
N GLY A 102 14.41 -3.72 1.83
CA GLY A 102 14.41 -3.76 0.36
C GLY A 102 15.74 -3.32 -0.29
N SER A 103 16.87 -3.43 0.41
CA SER A 103 18.19 -3.05 -0.09
C SER A 103 18.65 -3.75 -1.38
N GLN A 104 18.04 -4.88 -1.75
CA GLN A 104 18.38 -5.65 -2.97
C GLN A 104 17.56 -5.25 -4.20
N VAL A 105 16.73 -4.21 -4.09
CA VAL A 105 15.92 -3.70 -5.21
C VAL A 105 16.09 -2.20 -5.36
N SER A 106 15.98 -1.68 -6.58
CA SER A 106 15.99 -0.23 -6.82
C SER A 106 14.77 0.45 -6.18
N GLY A 107 14.86 1.76 -5.92
CA GLY A 107 13.73 2.53 -5.36
C GLY A 107 12.43 2.41 -6.18
N GLY A 108 12.53 2.45 -7.52
CA GLY A 108 11.38 2.25 -8.39
C GLY A 108 10.79 0.83 -8.32
N GLN A 109 11.63 -0.20 -8.19
CA GLN A 109 11.15 -1.58 -7.97
C GLN A 109 10.47 -1.71 -6.61
N LYS A 110 11.07 -1.14 -5.57
CA LYS A 110 10.53 -1.07 -4.21
C LYS A 110 9.13 -0.47 -4.20
N GLN A 111 8.95 0.64 -4.91
CA GLN A 111 7.67 1.31 -5.03
C GLN A 111 6.62 0.47 -5.75
N ARG A 112 6.96 -0.16 -6.87
CA ARG A 112 6.02 -1.05 -7.58
C ARG A 112 5.65 -2.31 -6.77
N ILE A 113 6.57 -2.85 -5.97
CA ILE A 113 6.24 -3.95 -5.03
C ILE A 113 5.27 -3.46 -3.95
N ALA A 114 5.47 -2.26 -3.40
CA ALA A 114 4.56 -1.68 -2.41
C ALA A 114 3.17 -1.37 -3.01
N VAL A 115 3.11 -0.93 -4.26
CA VAL A 115 1.85 -0.77 -5.00
C VAL A 115 1.16 -2.12 -5.18
N ALA A 116 1.87 -3.19 -5.55
CA ALA A 116 1.29 -4.53 -5.65
C ALA A 116 0.73 -5.01 -4.30
N ARG A 117 1.43 -4.74 -3.18
CA ARG A 117 0.94 -5.01 -1.82
C ARG A 117 -0.35 -4.24 -1.52
N ALA A 118 -0.47 -2.99 -1.98
CA ALA A 118 -1.67 -2.19 -1.79
C ALA A 118 -2.82 -2.59 -2.73
N ILE A 119 -2.53 -3.17 -3.90
CA ILE A 119 -3.55 -3.65 -4.84
C ILE A 119 -4.18 -4.95 -4.33
N ILE A 120 -3.38 -5.89 -3.80
CA ILE A 120 -3.87 -7.21 -3.40
C ILE A 120 -4.83 -7.16 -2.21
N SER A 121 -4.78 -6.12 -1.39
CA SER A 121 -5.75 -5.86 -0.31
C SER A 121 -7.14 -5.51 -0.84
N ARG A 122 -7.28 -5.22 -2.15
CA ARG A 122 -8.51 -4.78 -2.83
C ARG A 122 -9.20 -3.62 -2.10
N PRO A 123 -8.48 -2.50 -1.88
CA PRO A 123 -9.03 -1.38 -1.14
C PRO A 123 -10.10 -0.66 -1.98
N LYS A 124 -11.05 0.00 -1.32
CA LYS A 124 -11.97 0.95 -1.97
C LYS A 124 -11.26 2.26 -2.31
N ILE A 125 -10.26 2.63 -1.51
CA ILE A 125 -9.45 3.85 -1.69
C ILE A 125 -7.97 3.47 -1.67
N LEU A 126 -7.25 3.82 -2.73
CA LEU A 126 -5.80 3.74 -2.78
C LEU A 126 -5.21 5.14 -2.62
N LEU A 127 -4.45 5.37 -1.55
CA LEU A 127 -3.73 6.62 -1.30
C LEU A 127 -2.27 6.43 -1.70
N LEU A 128 -1.79 7.29 -2.62
CA LEU A 128 -0.39 7.34 -3.03
C LEU A 128 0.25 8.56 -2.37
N GLY A 129 1.14 8.32 -1.41
CA GLY A 129 1.95 9.34 -0.77
C GLY A 129 2.88 9.99 -1.80
N GLY A 130 2.75 11.30 -1.96
CA GLY A 130 3.57 12.12 -2.84
C GLY A 130 4.83 12.65 -2.17
#